data_AF-A0A358Y2Y9-F1
#
_entry.id   AF-A0A358Y2Y9-F1
#
_cell.length_a   1.000
_cell.length_b   1.000
_cell.length_c   1.000
_cell.angle_alpha   90.00
_cell.angle_beta   90.00
_cell.angle_gamma   90.00
#
_symmetry.space_group_name_H-M   'P 1'
#
loop_
_entity.id
_entity.type
_entity.pdbx_description
1 polymer ?
#
loop_
_entity_poly.entity_id
_entity_poly.type
_entity_poly.pdbx_seq_one_letter_code
_entity_poly.pdbx_strand_id
1 'polypeptide(L)'
;MRTYILSISIGLVSFGQVEAQGDPSRGPYNILPNGVVDGVSIKDEVPVRSAVEYEFVRSADQVWTKRVFSRIDKREKLNHEIFFPNDKFEDEYEAPKNIGDIDNPKWNKHAERWSLWTIIVRHIMLGDLTVYSPYDESFPLVADGYKFKYPIVKNSKSDYFTVPSYRNTIHDKKIAASAPPSFYEYAGQFTNPLFLTKTNLPYQKWLDSLKNEQSGEYADIDLDKEKIKELWDLVKPGEKLLNKRIVKFLSSESIVAFNIKEDWFFDKERSMLDRRIIAIAPVVHAETDSSDGSIKQVFFYVNGERSAIDATGILSSYNGNVVERELFWLYFPELR
;
A
#
# COMPACT_ATOMS: atom_id res chain seq x y z
N MET A 1 28.75 65.43 -33.05
CA MET A 1 28.16 64.22 -33.65
C MET A 1 28.09 63.14 -32.57
N ARG A 2 26.89 62.80 -32.09
CA ARG A 2 26.68 61.68 -31.16
C ARG A 2 26.19 60.48 -31.95
N THR A 3 27.01 59.44 -32.03
CA THR A 3 26.64 58.14 -32.59
C THR A 3 25.98 57.31 -31.50
N TYR A 4 24.68 57.04 -31.64
CA TYR A 4 23.95 56.10 -30.79
C TYR A 4 23.98 54.72 -31.45
N ILE A 5 24.62 53.74 -30.80
CA ILE A 5 24.57 52.34 -31.20
C ILE A 5 23.36 51.72 -30.50
N LEU A 6 22.35 51.36 -31.29
CA LEU A 6 21.15 50.64 -30.87
C LEU A 6 21.50 49.15 -30.74
N SER A 7 21.67 48.67 -29.50
CA SER A 7 21.80 47.23 -29.22
C SER A 7 20.39 46.62 -29.13
N ILE A 8 20.04 45.79 -30.12
CA ILE A 8 18.81 44.99 -30.10
C ILE A 8 19.14 43.69 -29.34
N SER A 9 18.69 43.60 -28.09
CA SER A 9 18.71 42.37 -27.30
C SER A 9 17.53 41.49 -27.71
N ILE A 10 17.80 40.47 -28.54
CA ILE A 10 16.87 39.37 -28.80
C ILE A 10 16.81 38.51 -27.53
N GLY A 11 15.78 38.72 -26.72
CA GLY A 11 15.45 37.82 -25.62
C GLY A 11 14.88 36.52 -26.17
N LEU A 12 15.67 35.45 -26.12
CA LEU A 12 15.19 34.07 -26.25
C LEU A 12 14.26 33.79 -25.06
N VAL A 13 12.95 33.92 -25.28
CA VAL A 13 11.94 33.38 -24.36
C VAL A 13 11.92 31.88 -24.58
N SER A 14 12.72 31.16 -23.81
CA SER A 14 12.58 29.72 -23.64
C SER A 14 11.22 29.47 -22.97
N PHE A 15 10.24 29.06 -23.77
CA PHE A 15 9.04 28.40 -23.26
C PHE A 15 9.50 27.11 -22.59
N GLY A 16 9.73 27.17 -21.28
CA GLY A 16 9.79 25.97 -20.47
C GLY A 16 8.44 25.27 -20.59
N GLN A 17 8.43 24.09 -21.19
CA GLN A 17 7.32 23.17 -21.00
C GLN A 17 7.29 22.82 -19.52
N VAL A 18 6.46 23.52 -18.76
CA VAL A 18 5.97 22.99 -17.49
C VAL A 18 5.10 21.82 -17.91
N GLU A 19 5.64 20.59 -17.84
CA GLU A 19 4.79 19.43 -17.73
C GLU A 19 3.96 19.65 -16.47
N ALA A 20 2.73 20.13 -16.66
CA ALA A 20 1.72 20.01 -15.64
C ALA A 20 1.60 18.50 -15.40
N GLN A 21 2.20 18.02 -14.31
CA GLN A 21 1.87 16.71 -13.77
C GLN A 21 0.40 16.79 -13.38
N GLY A 22 -0.48 16.52 -14.35
CA GLY A 22 -1.89 16.37 -14.10
C GLY A 22 -2.06 15.28 -13.06
N ASP A 23 -3.02 15.46 -12.15
CA ASP A 23 -3.34 14.41 -11.19
C ASP A 23 -3.53 13.09 -11.95
N PRO A 24 -2.90 12.00 -11.50
CA PRO A 24 -3.04 10.71 -12.14
C PRO A 24 -4.52 10.34 -12.19
N SER A 25 -4.93 9.63 -13.24
CA SER A 25 -6.32 9.21 -13.42
C SER A 25 -6.91 8.67 -12.12
N ARG A 26 -8.14 9.01 -11.78
CA ARG A 26 -8.79 8.46 -10.58
C ARG A 26 -9.31 7.03 -10.79
N GLY A 27 -9.33 6.53 -12.03
CA GLY A 27 -9.85 5.20 -12.35
C GLY A 27 -9.32 4.62 -13.65
N PRO A 28 -9.78 3.42 -14.05
CA PRO A 28 -9.43 2.82 -15.33
C PRO A 28 -9.97 3.67 -16.48
N TYR A 29 -9.18 3.79 -17.53
CA TYR A 29 -9.66 4.30 -18.81
C TYR A 29 -9.88 3.12 -19.74
N ASN A 30 -11.07 3.04 -20.35
CA ASN A 30 -11.41 2.05 -21.38
C ASN A 30 -10.73 2.33 -22.73
N ILE A 31 -9.59 3.03 -22.73
CA ILE A 31 -8.80 3.30 -23.94
C ILE A 31 -7.44 2.65 -23.77
N LEU A 32 -7.15 1.68 -24.64
CA LEU A 32 -5.83 1.07 -24.70
C LEU A 32 -4.83 2.06 -25.33
N PRO A 33 -3.53 1.88 -25.08
CA PRO A 33 -2.49 2.64 -25.77
C PRO A 33 -2.67 2.58 -27.29
N ASN A 34 -2.36 3.69 -27.98
CA ASN A 34 -2.47 3.83 -29.44
C ASN A 34 -3.91 3.85 -30.00
N GLY A 35 -4.93 4.08 -29.16
CA GLY A 35 -6.31 4.24 -29.62
C GLY A 35 -6.98 2.92 -30.04
N VAL A 36 -6.44 1.79 -29.58
CA VAL A 36 -7.10 0.49 -29.77
C VAL A 36 -8.36 0.46 -28.89
N VAL A 37 -9.49 0.19 -29.54
CA VAL A 37 -10.79 0.04 -28.87
C VAL A 37 -11.08 -1.45 -28.80
N ASP A 38 -11.27 -1.97 -27.59
CA ASP A 38 -11.75 -3.33 -27.36
C ASP A 38 -13.29 -3.28 -27.23
N GLY A 39 -14.01 -3.91 -28.15
CA GLY A 39 -15.47 -3.88 -28.23
C GLY A 39 -16.04 -3.13 -29.45
N VAL A 40 -17.36 -3.05 -29.52
CA VAL A 40 -18.09 -2.42 -30.65
C VAL A 40 -18.10 -0.90 -30.54
N SER A 41 -18.04 -0.38 -29.32
CA SER A 41 -18.03 1.05 -29.02
C SER A 41 -17.23 1.29 -27.74
N ILE A 42 -16.59 2.45 -27.65
CA ILE A 42 -16.06 2.93 -26.38
C ILE A 42 -17.27 3.14 -25.46
N LYS A 43 -17.30 2.48 -24.31
CA LYS A 43 -18.34 2.75 -23.31
C LYS A 43 -18.09 4.16 -22.76
N ASP A 44 -18.99 5.09 -23.08
CA ASP A 44 -19.05 6.44 -22.50
C ASP A 44 -19.35 6.41 -20.97
N GLU A 45 -19.62 5.22 -20.42
CA GLU A 45 -19.91 4.97 -19.01
C GLU A 45 -18.66 4.98 -18.13
N VAL A 46 -17.92 6.09 -18.13
CA VAL A 46 -17.44 6.62 -16.85
C VAL A 46 -17.83 8.09 -16.88
N PRO A 47 -19.10 8.42 -16.58
CA PRO A 47 -19.38 9.80 -16.28
C PRO A 47 -18.48 10.10 -15.09
N VAL A 48 -17.72 11.19 -15.20
CA VAL A 48 -17.18 11.91 -14.06
C VAL A 48 -18.40 12.34 -13.23
N ARG A 49 -19.06 11.38 -12.56
CA ARG A 49 -20.16 11.63 -11.66
C ARG A 49 -19.49 12.30 -10.49
N SER A 50 -19.74 13.59 -10.34
CA SER A 50 -19.35 14.31 -9.14
C SER A 50 -19.92 13.56 -7.93
N ALA A 51 -19.11 13.42 -6.89
CA ALA A 51 -19.53 12.82 -5.64
C ALA A 51 -20.86 13.45 -5.18
N VAL A 52 -21.86 12.61 -4.89
CA VAL A 52 -23.11 13.09 -4.29
C VAL A 52 -22.85 13.30 -2.80
N GLU A 53 -22.74 14.56 -2.41
CA GLU A 53 -22.51 14.92 -1.01
C GLU A 53 -23.70 14.52 -0.15
N TYR A 54 -23.41 14.21 1.13
CA TYR A 54 -24.50 13.98 2.06
C TYR A 54 -25.08 15.34 2.40
N GLU A 55 -26.39 15.39 2.46
CA GLU A 55 -27.02 16.60 2.90
C GLU A 55 -26.69 16.91 4.36
N PHE A 56 -26.50 18.18 4.67
CA PHE A 56 -26.33 18.58 6.05
C PHE A 56 -27.64 18.35 6.82
N VAL A 57 -27.57 17.59 7.91
CA VAL A 57 -28.69 17.41 8.84
C VAL A 57 -28.25 17.93 10.20
N ARG A 58 -29.03 18.84 10.75
CA ARG A 58 -28.76 19.41 12.07
C ARG A 58 -29.14 18.39 13.15
N SER A 59 -28.36 18.36 14.24
CA SER A 59 -28.61 17.43 15.36
C SER A 59 -30.01 17.56 15.98
N ALA A 60 -30.64 18.74 15.92
CA ALA A 60 -32.00 18.97 16.43
C ALA A 60 -33.10 18.33 15.57
N ASP A 61 -32.79 18.00 14.32
CA ASP A 61 -33.74 17.46 13.34
C ASP A 61 -33.63 15.93 13.24
N GLN A 62 -32.51 15.40 13.73
CA GLN A 62 -32.29 13.98 13.99
C GLN A 62 -33.06 13.53 15.23
N VAL A 63 -34.29 13.08 15.06
CA VAL A 63 -35.15 12.63 16.20
C VAL A 63 -34.76 11.24 16.69
N TRP A 64 -34.23 10.42 15.80
CA TRP A 64 -33.77 9.08 16.13
C TRP A 64 -32.50 8.76 15.35
N THR A 65 -31.57 8.06 15.98
CA THR A 65 -30.34 7.58 15.35
C THR A 65 -29.96 6.21 15.90
N LYS A 66 -29.46 5.35 15.03
CA LYS A 66 -28.92 4.04 15.37
C LYS A 66 -27.69 3.75 14.53
N ARG A 67 -26.62 3.38 15.21
CA ARG A 67 -25.42 2.86 14.56
C ARG A 67 -25.64 1.41 14.15
N VAL A 68 -25.39 1.12 12.88
CA VAL A 68 -25.53 -0.20 12.28
C VAL A 68 -24.20 -0.60 11.67
N PHE A 69 -23.82 -1.86 11.86
CA PHE A 69 -22.67 -2.46 11.19
C PHE A 69 -23.22 -3.47 10.18
N SER A 70 -22.92 -3.20 8.91
CA SER A 70 -23.32 -4.00 7.77
C SER A 70 -22.09 -4.68 7.18
N ARG A 71 -22.27 -5.77 6.42
CA ARG A 71 -21.16 -6.49 5.79
C ARG A 71 -21.50 -6.80 4.34
N ILE A 72 -20.56 -6.51 3.45
CA ILE A 72 -20.57 -6.93 2.05
C ILE A 72 -19.65 -8.14 1.94
N ASP A 73 -20.21 -9.32 1.72
CA ASP A 73 -19.44 -10.57 1.60
C ASP A 73 -19.16 -10.91 0.13
N LYS A 74 -17.92 -11.33 -0.17
CA LYS A 74 -17.49 -11.73 -1.54
C LYS A 74 -18.22 -12.97 -2.03
N ARG A 75 -18.71 -13.83 -1.13
CA ARG A 75 -19.39 -15.09 -1.48
C ARG A 75 -20.77 -14.85 -2.10
N GLU A 76 -21.34 -13.66 -1.91
CA GLU A 76 -22.64 -13.30 -2.46
C GLU A 76 -22.51 -12.78 -3.90
N LYS A 77 -23.25 -13.40 -4.82
CA LYS A 77 -23.20 -13.06 -6.26
C LYS A 77 -23.50 -11.60 -6.55
N LEU A 78 -24.40 -10.98 -5.78
CA LEU A 78 -24.77 -9.56 -5.94
C LEU A 78 -23.57 -8.64 -5.72
N ASN A 79 -22.61 -9.04 -4.88
CA ASN A 79 -21.47 -8.20 -4.51
C ASN A 79 -20.27 -8.38 -5.44
N HIS A 80 -20.34 -9.32 -6.40
CA HIS A 80 -19.21 -9.67 -7.26
C HIS A 80 -18.64 -8.48 -8.05
N GLU A 81 -19.46 -7.51 -8.43
CA GLU A 81 -19.01 -6.31 -9.15
C GLU A 81 -18.04 -5.45 -8.33
N ILE A 82 -18.10 -5.54 -6.99
CA ILE A 82 -17.23 -4.79 -6.07
C ILE A 82 -15.86 -5.48 -5.94
N PHE A 83 -15.83 -6.82 -5.97
CA PHE A 83 -14.62 -7.61 -5.74
C PHE A 83 -13.87 -7.97 -7.02
N PHE A 84 -14.57 -8.10 -8.15
CA PHE A 84 -13.98 -8.53 -9.41
C PHE A 84 -13.88 -7.37 -10.39
N PRO A 85 -12.84 -7.33 -11.23
CA PRO A 85 -11.87 -8.38 -11.50
C PRO A 85 -10.73 -8.41 -10.50
N ASN A 86 -10.13 -9.59 -10.31
CA ASN A 86 -8.94 -9.72 -9.47
C ASN A 86 -7.72 -9.08 -10.17
N ASP A 87 -6.93 -8.34 -9.40
CA ASP A 87 -5.59 -7.89 -9.75
C ASP A 87 -4.52 -8.89 -9.28
N LYS A 88 -3.31 -8.78 -9.86
CA LYS A 88 -2.17 -9.64 -9.52
C LYS A 88 -0.89 -8.83 -9.50
N PHE A 89 -0.10 -9.02 -8.45
CA PHE A 89 1.28 -8.51 -8.38
C PHE A 89 2.24 -9.59 -8.87
N GLU A 90 3.22 -9.18 -9.69
CA GLU A 90 4.37 -10.01 -10.02
C GLU A 90 5.32 -10.11 -8.82
N ASP A 91 6.16 -11.15 -8.80
CA ASP A 91 7.04 -11.41 -7.66
C ASP A 91 8.10 -10.33 -7.46
N GLU A 92 8.53 -9.70 -8.55
CA GLU A 92 9.49 -8.60 -8.62
C GLU A 92 8.83 -7.22 -8.51
N TYR A 93 7.54 -7.15 -8.14
CA TYR A 93 6.89 -5.88 -7.87
C TYR A 93 7.50 -5.23 -6.63
N GLU A 94 7.92 -3.97 -6.77
CA GLU A 94 8.39 -3.15 -5.67
C GLU A 94 7.43 -1.99 -5.44
N ALA A 95 7.40 -1.48 -4.20
CA ALA A 95 6.62 -0.30 -3.88
C ALA A 95 7.00 0.87 -4.81
N PRO A 96 6.02 1.63 -5.32
CA PRO A 96 6.29 2.72 -6.25
C PRO A 96 7.12 3.81 -5.58
N LYS A 97 8.09 4.35 -6.33
CA LYS A 97 8.99 5.41 -5.85
C LYS A 97 8.44 6.79 -6.18
N ASN A 98 7.67 6.90 -7.26
CA ASN A 98 7.03 8.13 -7.71
C ASN A 98 5.59 7.87 -8.12
N ILE A 99 4.85 8.96 -8.36
CA ILE A 99 3.45 8.90 -8.79
C ILE A 99 3.28 8.12 -10.10
N GLY A 100 4.19 8.31 -11.07
CA GLY A 100 4.15 7.59 -12.35
C GLY A 100 4.41 6.08 -12.23
N ASP A 101 5.04 5.63 -11.15
CA ASP A 101 5.37 4.22 -10.93
C ASP A 101 4.23 3.43 -10.28
N ILE A 102 3.14 4.10 -9.87
CA ILE A 102 2.01 3.44 -9.20
C ILE A 102 1.33 2.42 -10.12
N ASP A 103 1.12 2.82 -11.37
CA ASP A 103 0.48 1.99 -12.39
C ASP A 103 1.52 1.16 -13.19
N ASN A 104 2.60 0.74 -12.51
CA ASN A 104 3.63 -0.13 -13.09
C ASN A 104 3.02 -1.42 -13.69
N PRO A 105 3.44 -1.85 -14.89
CA PRO A 105 3.01 -3.11 -15.52
C PRO A 105 3.10 -4.35 -14.63
N LYS A 106 4.03 -4.38 -13.67
CA LYS A 106 4.21 -5.46 -12.69
C LYS A 106 3.03 -5.62 -11.72
N TRP A 107 2.15 -4.62 -11.63
CA TRP A 107 0.84 -4.74 -10.99
C TRP A 107 -0.23 -4.88 -12.08
N ASN A 108 -0.50 -6.13 -12.43
CA ASN A 108 -1.47 -6.47 -13.46
C ASN A 108 -2.89 -6.20 -12.96
N LYS A 109 -3.55 -5.23 -13.61
CA LYS A 109 -4.93 -4.82 -13.37
C LYS A 109 -5.70 -4.98 -14.67
N HIS A 110 -6.98 -5.26 -14.55
CA HIS A 110 -7.86 -5.29 -15.71
C HIS A 110 -7.99 -3.89 -16.32
N ALA A 111 -8.03 -3.80 -17.65
CA ALA A 111 -8.06 -2.52 -18.37
C ALA A 111 -9.39 -1.79 -18.17
N GLU A 112 -10.52 -2.50 -18.21
CA GLU A 112 -11.84 -1.85 -18.23
C GLU A 112 -12.38 -1.42 -16.86
N ARG A 113 -12.13 -2.21 -15.83
CA ARG A 113 -12.75 -2.07 -14.51
C ARG A 113 -11.83 -2.57 -13.43
N TRP A 114 -11.84 -1.93 -12.28
CA TRP A 114 -11.02 -2.31 -11.13
C TRP A 114 -11.90 -2.75 -9.98
N SER A 115 -11.38 -3.68 -9.16
CA SER A 115 -12.00 -3.99 -7.88
C SER A 115 -11.94 -2.78 -6.95
N LEU A 116 -12.85 -2.71 -5.98
CA LEU A 116 -12.82 -1.68 -4.95
C LEU A 116 -11.50 -1.71 -4.16
N TRP A 117 -10.93 -2.89 -3.94
CA TRP A 117 -9.63 -3.03 -3.27
C TRP A 117 -8.50 -2.39 -4.06
N THR A 118 -8.45 -2.63 -5.37
CA THR A 118 -7.45 -2.06 -6.27
C THR A 118 -7.51 -0.52 -6.22
N ILE A 119 -8.72 0.05 -6.24
CA ILE A 119 -8.95 1.50 -6.11
C ILE A 119 -8.46 2.00 -4.74
N ILE A 120 -8.84 1.33 -3.66
CA ILE A 120 -8.42 1.69 -2.29
C ILE A 120 -6.90 1.70 -2.17
N VAL A 121 -6.22 0.61 -2.56
CA VAL A 121 -4.76 0.50 -2.46
C VAL A 121 -4.09 1.61 -3.25
N ARG A 122 -4.55 1.87 -4.47
CA ARG A 122 -4.02 2.94 -5.32
C ARG A 122 -4.15 4.32 -4.67
N HIS A 123 -5.32 4.65 -4.12
CA HIS A 123 -5.55 5.95 -3.48
C HIS A 123 -4.88 6.08 -2.11
N ILE A 124 -4.60 4.97 -1.42
CA ILE A 124 -3.72 4.96 -0.24
C ILE A 124 -2.28 5.30 -0.67
N MET A 125 -1.78 4.69 -1.75
CA MET A 125 -0.43 4.98 -2.27
C MET A 125 -0.30 6.42 -2.77
N LEU A 126 -1.35 6.97 -3.40
CA LEU A 126 -1.43 8.37 -3.80
C LEU A 126 -1.54 9.34 -2.62
N GLY A 127 -1.83 8.84 -1.42
CA GLY A 127 -2.06 9.66 -0.24
C GLY A 127 -3.37 10.45 -0.27
N ASP A 128 -4.37 10.03 -1.06
CA ASP A 128 -5.72 10.62 -1.02
C ASP A 128 -6.47 10.16 0.23
N LEU A 129 -6.38 8.86 0.55
CA LEU A 129 -7.11 8.26 1.66
C LEU A 129 -6.31 8.34 2.98
N THR A 130 -7.02 8.50 4.09
CA THR A 130 -6.48 8.30 5.44
C THR A 130 -6.83 6.91 5.96
N VAL A 131 -5.82 6.22 6.48
CA VAL A 131 -5.95 4.85 6.99
C VAL A 131 -6.02 4.91 8.51
N TYR A 132 -7.05 4.30 9.10
CA TYR A 132 -7.21 4.21 10.55
C TYR A 132 -6.98 2.79 11.04
N SER A 133 -6.08 2.62 12.01
CA SER A 133 -5.84 1.31 12.60
C SER A 133 -7.08 0.81 13.38
N PRO A 134 -7.43 -0.48 13.33
CA PRO A 134 -8.55 -1.05 14.09
C PRO A 134 -8.34 -1.02 15.62
N TYR A 135 -7.11 -0.89 16.08
CA TYR A 135 -6.72 -0.90 17.49
C TYR A 135 -5.47 -0.05 17.72
N ASP A 136 -5.22 0.29 18.99
CA ASP A 136 -3.97 0.89 19.44
C ASP A 136 -2.83 -0.14 19.37
N GLU A 137 -1.69 0.23 18.79
CA GLU A 137 -0.51 -0.64 18.72
C GLU A 137 0.02 -1.01 20.10
N SER A 138 -0.17 -0.15 21.10
CA SER A 138 0.26 -0.42 22.48
C SER A 138 -0.74 -1.28 23.26
N PHE A 139 -2.01 -1.27 22.86
CA PHE A 139 -3.12 -1.94 23.56
C PHE A 139 -4.05 -2.67 22.58
N PRO A 140 -3.57 -3.72 21.89
CA PRO A 140 -4.30 -4.41 20.82
C PRO A 140 -5.59 -5.14 21.26
N LEU A 141 -5.75 -5.43 22.55
CA LEU A 141 -6.88 -6.19 23.10
C LEU A 141 -8.24 -5.50 22.91
N VAL A 142 -8.26 -4.17 22.76
CA VAL A 142 -9.49 -3.39 22.62
C VAL A 142 -9.62 -2.89 21.18
N ALA A 143 -10.56 -3.47 20.44
CA ALA A 143 -10.90 -3.01 19.10
C ALA A 143 -11.88 -1.83 19.15
N ASP A 144 -11.37 -0.61 19.09
CA ASP A 144 -12.18 0.62 19.01
C ASP A 144 -11.78 1.56 17.86
N GLY A 145 -11.02 1.06 16.89
CA GLY A 145 -10.59 1.78 15.69
C GLY A 145 -11.73 2.19 14.75
N TYR A 146 -12.90 1.53 14.81
CA TYR A 146 -14.11 1.98 14.11
C TYR A 146 -14.56 3.40 14.54
N LYS A 147 -14.00 3.95 15.61
CA LYS A 147 -14.21 5.34 16.07
C LYS A 147 -13.22 6.34 15.45
N PHE A 148 -12.37 5.91 14.52
CA PHE A 148 -11.36 6.75 13.85
C PHE A 148 -10.33 7.37 14.78
N LYS A 149 -9.98 6.66 15.86
CA LYS A 149 -9.05 7.16 16.89
C LYS A 149 -7.60 7.15 16.46
N TYR A 150 -7.21 6.21 15.58
CA TYR A 150 -5.82 5.90 15.29
C TYR A 150 -5.49 6.14 13.81
N PRO A 151 -5.48 7.40 13.34
CA PRO A 151 -5.05 7.70 11.98
C PRO A 151 -3.55 7.43 11.84
N ILE A 152 -3.15 6.79 10.75
CA ILE A 152 -1.75 6.76 10.33
C ILE A 152 -1.43 8.14 9.76
N VAL A 153 -0.73 8.94 10.56
CA VAL A 153 -0.47 10.35 10.27
C VAL A 153 0.42 10.49 9.04
N LYS A 154 -0.02 11.33 8.10
CA LYS A 154 0.75 11.80 6.94
C LYS A 154 0.90 13.32 7.02
N ASN A 155 2.07 13.83 6.68
CA ASN A 155 2.40 15.26 6.60
C ASN A 155 2.11 15.82 5.20
N SER A 156 2.40 15.05 4.16
CA SER A 156 2.14 15.38 2.75
C SER A 156 1.41 14.23 2.05
N LYS A 157 0.72 14.56 0.96
CA LYS A 157 0.15 13.59 0.01
C LYS A 157 1.20 12.63 -0.55
N SER A 158 2.44 13.11 -0.73
CA SER A 158 3.56 12.33 -1.26
C SER A 158 4.32 11.48 -0.22
N ASP A 159 3.87 11.44 1.04
CA ASP A 159 4.57 10.75 2.13
C ASP A 159 4.80 9.27 1.87
N TYR A 160 3.89 8.61 1.15
CA TYR A 160 4.08 7.22 0.73
C TYR A 160 5.37 7.01 -0.06
N PHE A 161 5.74 7.99 -0.90
CA PHE A 161 6.93 7.93 -1.75
C PHE A 161 8.18 8.37 -0.98
N THR A 162 8.08 9.46 -0.22
CA THR A 162 9.21 10.16 0.37
C THR A 162 9.61 9.62 1.74
N VAL A 163 8.66 9.17 2.56
CA VAL A 163 8.87 8.81 3.96
C VAL A 163 8.85 7.28 4.14
N PRO A 164 10.01 6.62 4.34
CA PRO A 164 10.06 5.16 4.49
C PRO A 164 9.31 4.65 5.72
N SER A 165 9.29 5.40 6.83
CA SER A 165 8.57 4.98 8.04
C SER A 165 7.07 4.89 7.81
N TYR A 166 6.46 5.92 7.22
CA TYR A 166 5.05 5.92 6.84
C TYR A 166 4.72 4.78 5.88
N ARG A 167 5.51 4.62 4.81
CA ARG A 167 5.35 3.52 3.84
C ARG A 167 5.43 2.15 4.51
N ASN A 168 6.38 1.97 5.42
CA ASN A 168 6.56 0.72 6.17
C ASN A 168 5.36 0.42 7.08
N THR A 169 4.77 1.42 7.72
CA THR A 169 3.54 1.27 8.53
C THR A 169 2.33 0.94 7.66
N ILE A 170 2.21 1.55 6.47
CA ILE A 170 1.17 1.20 5.50
C ILE A 170 1.37 -0.23 4.96
N HIS A 171 2.61 -0.66 4.74
CA HIS A 171 2.89 -2.03 4.30
C HIS A 171 2.63 -3.05 5.39
N ASP A 172 2.81 -2.71 6.67
CA ASP A 172 2.68 -3.68 7.75
C ASP A 172 1.22 -4.05 8.02
N LYS A 173 0.79 -5.18 7.44
CA LYS A 173 -0.52 -5.81 7.67
C LYS A 173 -1.71 -4.89 7.34
N LYS A 174 -1.52 -3.88 6.48
CA LYS A 174 -2.61 -3.05 5.92
C LYS A 174 -2.80 -3.34 4.43
N ILE A 175 -1.87 -2.92 3.57
CA ILE A 175 -1.97 -3.20 2.12
C ILE A 175 -1.03 -4.32 1.65
N ALA A 176 -0.12 -4.75 2.53
CA ALA A 176 0.86 -5.79 2.26
C ALA A 176 1.07 -6.66 3.51
N ALA A 177 1.79 -7.77 3.35
CA ALA A 177 2.49 -8.41 4.45
C ALA A 177 3.98 -8.11 4.33
N SER A 178 4.59 -7.74 5.45
CA SER A 178 6.03 -7.52 5.54
C SER A 178 6.63 -8.53 6.49
N ALA A 179 7.75 -9.13 6.11
CA ALA A 179 8.62 -9.79 7.09
C ALA A 179 9.55 -8.73 7.70
N PRO A 180 9.88 -8.81 9.01
CA PRO A 180 10.92 -7.96 9.57
C PRO A 180 12.24 -8.18 8.82
N PRO A 181 13.08 -7.15 8.65
CA PRO A 181 14.36 -7.30 7.99
C PRO A 181 15.21 -8.31 8.76
N SER A 182 15.62 -9.38 8.10
CA SER A 182 16.56 -10.35 8.66
C SER A 182 17.98 -9.80 8.55
N PHE A 183 18.89 -10.26 9.40
CA PHE A 183 20.30 -9.95 9.19
C PHE A 183 20.78 -10.57 7.87
N TYR A 184 21.66 -9.88 7.17
CA TYR A 184 22.34 -10.45 6.02
C TYR A 184 23.26 -11.57 6.52
N GLU A 185 22.91 -12.79 6.14
CA GLU A 185 23.67 -14.00 6.44
C GLU A 185 24.48 -14.36 5.21
N TYR A 186 25.81 -14.32 5.36
CA TYR A 186 26.67 -14.96 4.38
C TYR A 186 26.79 -16.44 4.74
N ALA A 187 25.95 -17.25 4.08
CA ALA A 187 26.04 -18.70 4.10
C ALA A 187 26.89 -19.15 2.90
N GLY A 188 28.21 -19.28 3.09
CA GLY A 188 29.08 -20.00 2.15
C GLY A 188 28.94 -21.52 2.31
N GLN A 189 30.02 -22.28 2.22
CA GLN A 189 30.06 -23.72 2.57
C GLN A 189 30.12 -23.97 4.10
N PHE A 190 29.78 -22.98 4.91
CA PHE A 190 30.04 -22.99 6.35
C PHE A 190 28.87 -23.55 7.16
N THR A 191 29.20 -24.21 8.28
CA THR A 191 28.21 -24.77 9.21
C THR A 191 27.45 -23.70 10.00
N ASN A 192 28.04 -22.51 10.19
CA ASN A 192 27.40 -21.37 10.83
C ASN A 192 27.46 -20.13 9.91
N PRO A 193 26.35 -19.40 9.73
CA PRO A 193 26.32 -18.20 8.88
C PRO A 193 27.09 -17.03 9.51
N LEU A 194 27.83 -16.30 8.68
CA LEU A 194 28.55 -15.10 9.09
C LEU A 194 27.65 -13.87 8.99
N PHE A 195 27.59 -13.09 10.07
CA PHE A 195 26.90 -11.80 10.10
C PHE A 195 27.90 -10.66 9.93
N LEU A 196 27.80 -9.93 8.82
CA LEU A 196 28.69 -8.81 8.53
C LEU A 196 28.28 -7.57 9.33
N THR A 197 29.25 -6.88 9.93
CA THR A 197 29.05 -5.62 10.65
C THR A 197 29.74 -4.47 9.93
N LYS A 198 29.06 -3.33 9.82
CA LYS A 198 29.66 -2.13 9.24
C LYS A 198 30.64 -1.51 10.22
N THR A 199 31.86 -1.25 9.77
CA THR A 199 32.86 -0.49 10.54
C THR A 199 32.92 0.96 10.07
N ASN A 200 33.69 1.81 10.76
CA ASN A 200 33.97 3.19 10.33
C ASN A 200 34.92 3.29 9.13
N LEU A 201 35.43 2.16 8.61
CA LEU A 201 36.34 2.16 7.47
C LEU A 201 35.58 2.45 6.17
N PRO A 202 36.23 3.08 5.17
CA PRO A 202 35.64 3.19 3.85
C PRO A 202 35.43 1.79 3.25
N TYR A 203 34.37 1.61 2.46
CA TYR A 203 33.90 0.31 1.96
C TYR A 203 35.02 -0.62 1.46
N GLN A 204 35.95 -0.11 0.64
CA GLN A 204 37.04 -0.93 0.10
C GLN A 204 37.98 -1.45 1.20
N LYS A 205 38.37 -0.59 2.14
CA LYS A 205 39.24 -0.98 3.26
C LYS A 205 38.52 -1.90 4.25
N TRP A 206 37.21 -1.74 4.40
CA TRP A 206 36.38 -2.64 5.17
C TRP A 206 36.29 -4.03 4.51
N LEU A 207 36.11 -4.09 3.19
CA LEU A 207 36.11 -5.36 2.46
C LEU A 207 37.47 -6.07 2.57
N ASP A 208 38.56 -5.30 2.48
CA ASP A 208 39.92 -5.83 2.66
C ASP A 208 40.19 -6.28 4.11
N SER A 209 39.61 -5.60 5.11
CA SER A 209 39.73 -6.03 6.52
C SER A 209 38.99 -7.34 6.78
N LEU A 210 37.82 -7.55 6.16
CA LEU A 210 37.09 -8.82 6.26
C LEU A 210 37.93 -10.01 5.76
N LYS A 211 38.72 -9.81 4.70
CA LYS A 211 39.62 -10.86 4.17
C LYS A 211 40.79 -11.17 5.11
N ASN A 212 41.27 -10.17 5.85
CA ASN A 212 42.44 -10.32 6.74
C ASN A 212 42.08 -10.83 8.13
N GLU A 213 40.88 -10.53 8.63
CA GLU A 213 40.42 -10.93 9.97
C GLU A 213 40.00 -12.41 10.05
N GLN A 214 39.64 -13.02 8.92
CA GLN A 214 39.10 -14.37 8.88
C GLN A 214 40.21 -15.42 8.69
N SER A 215 40.55 -16.14 9.76
CA SER A 215 41.51 -17.25 9.73
C SER A 215 41.00 -18.45 8.93
N GLY A 216 41.78 -18.87 7.93
CA GLY A 216 41.83 -20.22 7.34
C GLY A 216 40.62 -20.73 6.54
N GLU A 217 39.40 -20.62 7.07
CA GLU A 217 38.19 -21.24 6.50
C GLU A 217 37.42 -20.29 5.57
N TYR A 218 37.43 -18.98 5.87
CA TYR A 218 36.68 -17.96 5.14
C TYR A 218 37.58 -17.03 4.31
N ALA A 219 38.68 -17.53 3.75
CA ALA A 219 39.60 -16.71 2.94
C ALA A 219 39.06 -16.44 1.51
N ASP A 220 38.28 -17.38 0.96
CA ASP A 220 37.72 -17.34 -0.40
C ASP A 220 36.23 -17.00 -0.40
N ILE A 221 35.86 -15.91 0.27
CA ILE A 221 34.49 -15.41 0.25
C ILE A 221 34.23 -14.73 -1.10
N ASP A 222 33.48 -15.40 -1.98
CA ASP A 222 32.92 -14.76 -3.19
C ASP A 222 31.72 -13.91 -2.78
N LEU A 223 32.03 -12.68 -2.36
CA LEU A 223 31.04 -11.67 -1.97
C LEU A 223 30.52 -10.98 -3.22
N ASP A 224 29.21 -11.00 -3.42
CA ASP A 224 28.53 -10.13 -4.38
C ASP A 224 28.72 -8.66 -3.96
N LYS A 225 29.76 -8.03 -4.51
CA LYS A 225 30.25 -6.71 -4.11
C LYS A 225 29.17 -5.64 -4.29
N GLU A 226 28.35 -5.75 -5.32
CA GLU A 226 27.32 -4.76 -5.63
C GLU A 226 26.21 -4.81 -4.59
N LYS A 227 25.66 -6.01 -4.36
CA LYS A 227 24.61 -6.23 -3.35
C LYS A 227 25.05 -5.79 -1.96
N ILE A 228 26.27 -6.16 -1.55
CA ILE A 228 26.77 -5.82 -0.22
C ILE A 228 27.05 -4.35 -0.07
N LYS A 229 27.49 -3.67 -1.13
CA LYS A 229 27.66 -2.22 -1.11
C LYS A 229 26.33 -1.51 -0.85
N GLU A 230 25.25 -1.93 -1.53
CA GLU A 230 23.91 -1.40 -1.27
C GLU A 230 23.46 -1.60 0.18
N LEU A 231 23.66 -2.80 0.73
CA LEU A 231 23.31 -3.07 2.13
C LEU A 231 24.19 -2.29 3.11
N TRP A 232 25.47 -2.10 2.77
CA TRP A 232 26.42 -1.36 3.58
C TRP A 232 26.06 0.13 3.66
N ASP A 233 25.58 0.73 2.57
CA ASP A 233 25.16 2.14 2.54
C ASP A 233 23.93 2.41 3.42
N LEU A 234 23.06 1.42 3.63
CA LEU A 234 21.83 1.54 4.41
C LEU A 234 22.03 1.52 5.94
N VAL A 235 23.16 1.00 6.40
CA VAL A 235 23.40 0.68 7.82
C VAL A 235 24.34 1.71 8.46
N LYS A 236 24.19 1.98 9.76
CA LYS A 236 25.12 2.87 10.49
C LYS A 236 26.38 2.11 10.92
N PRO A 237 27.53 2.77 11.11
CA PRO A 237 28.71 2.10 11.65
C PRO A 237 28.41 1.48 13.02
N GLY A 238 28.82 0.23 13.22
CA GLY A 238 28.57 -0.58 14.41
C GLY A 238 27.35 -1.51 14.32
N GLU A 239 26.47 -1.34 13.33
CA GLU A 239 25.31 -2.20 13.12
C GLU A 239 25.62 -3.35 12.14
N LYS A 240 24.88 -4.45 12.28
CA LYS A 240 24.93 -5.60 11.36
C LYS A 240 24.23 -5.24 10.05
N LEU A 241 24.72 -5.78 8.94
CA LEU A 241 24.05 -5.65 7.65
C LEU A 241 22.65 -6.28 7.73
N LEU A 242 21.66 -5.59 7.16
CA LEU A 242 20.26 -6.01 7.14
C LEU A 242 19.84 -6.28 5.71
N ASN A 243 19.11 -7.36 5.48
CA ASN A 243 18.43 -7.57 4.20
C ASN A 243 17.37 -6.51 3.98
N LYS A 244 17.12 -6.18 2.70
CA LYS A 244 15.97 -5.36 2.33
C LYS A 244 14.71 -6.01 2.89
N ARG A 245 13.84 -5.18 3.47
CA ARG A 245 12.54 -5.61 3.98
C ARG A 245 11.78 -6.30 2.84
N ILE A 246 11.35 -7.53 3.11
CA ILE A 246 10.51 -8.29 2.19
C ILE A 246 9.09 -7.77 2.35
N VAL A 247 8.50 -7.30 1.25
CA VAL A 247 7.13 -6.79 1.20
C VAL A 247 6.40 -7.52 0.08
N LYS A 248 5.27 -8.16 0.40
CA LYS A 248 4.36 -8.76 -0.59
C LYS A 248 3.00 -8.11 -0.47
N PHE A 249 2.55 -7.49 -1.56
CA PHE A 249 1.29 -6.75 -1.61
C PHE A 249 0.09 -7.69 -1.67
N LEU A 250 -0.99 -7.32 -0.99
CA LEU A 250 -2.24 -8.08 -1.01
C LEU A 250 -2.97 -7.81 -2.33
N SER A 251 -3.26 -8.87 -3.08
CA SER A 251 -4.19 -8.81 -4.20
C SER A 251 -5.62 -8.66 -3.69
N SER A 252 -6.48 -8.08 -4.53
CA SER A 252 -7.94 -8.06 -4.41
C SER A 252 -8.55 -9.44 -4.23
N GLU A 253 -7.90 -10.48 -4.76
CA GLU A 253 -8.31 -11.86 -4.56
C GLU A 253 -8.32 -12.22 -3.05
N SER A 254 -7.41 -11.63 -2.28
CA SER A 254 -7.23 -11.88 -0.85
C SER A 254 -8.28 -11.22 0.04
N ILE A 255 -9.07 -10.28 -0.51
CA ILE A 255 -10.14 -9.62 0.24
C ILE A 255 -11.39 -10.51 0.23
N VAL A 256 -11.93 -10.76 1.42
CA VAL A 256 -13.06 -11.68 1.64
C VAL A 256 -14.37 -10.92 1.84
N ALA A 257 -14.31 -9.76 2.46
CA ALA A 257 -15.49 -8.93 2.71
C ALA A 257 -15.10 -7.46 2.92
N PHE A 258 -16.10 -6.59 2.92
CA PHE A 258 -16.01 -5.23 3.42
C PHE A 258 -17.02 -5.04 4.55
N ASN A 259 -16.55 -4.65 5.73
CA ASN A 259 -17.42 -4.22 6.82
C ASN A 259 -17.73 -2.73 6.64
N ILE A 260 -19.00 -2.37 6.82
CA ILE A 260 -19.51 -1.03 6.65
C ILE A 260 -20.05 -0.55 7.99
N LYS A 261 -19.64 0.65 8.38
CA LYS A 261 -20.23 1.37 9.49
C LYS A 261 -21.22 2.39 8.95
N GLU A 262 -22.46 2.28 9.38
CA GLU A 262 -23.57 3.15 8.97
C GLU A 262 -24.21 3.80 10.18
N ASP A 263 -24.69 5.03 10.01
CA ASP A 263 -25.59 5.67 10.94
C ASP A 263 -26.96 5.83 10.23
N TRP A 264 -27.96 5.13 10.75
CA TRP A 264 -29.35 5.22 10.31
C TRP A 264 -30.04 6.26 11.15
N PHE A 265 -30.78 7.17 10.54
CA PHE A 265 -31.42 8.24 11.28
C PHE A 265 -32.74 8.66 10.66
N PHE A 266 -33.64 9.15 11.51
CA PHE A 266 -34.91 9.73 11.08
C PHE A 266 -34.81 11.24 11.10
N ASP A 267 -34.95 11.84 9.93
CA ASP A 267 -35.01 13.29 9.76
C ASP A 267 -36.47 13.76 9.85
N LYS A 268 -36.77 14.59 10.85
CA LYS A 268 -38.14 15.10 11.06
C LYS A 268 -38.57 16.10 9.99
N GLU A 269 -37.65 16.89 9.41
CA GLU A 269 -38.02 17.92 8.43
C GLU A 269 -38.51 17.27 7.15
N ARG A 270 -37.87 16.14 6.81
CA ARG A 270 -38.19 15.34 5.62
C ARG A 270 -39.21 14.26 5.89
N SER A 271 -39.44 13.91 7.15
CA SER A 271 -40.20 12.72 7.54
C SER A 271 -39.69 11.45 6.85
N MET A 272 -38.37 11.33 6.69
CA MET A 272 -37.72 10.21 6.00
C MET A 272 -36.69 9.54 6.91
N LEU A 273 -36.61 8.21 6.81
CA LEU A 273 -35.49 7.43 7.35
C LEU A 273 -34.40 7.39 6.29
N ASP A 274 -33.22 7.89 6.63
CA ASP A 274 -32.06 7.94 5.75
C ASP A 274 -30.88 7.17 6.38
N ARG A 275 -29.96 6.71 5.54
CA ARG A 275 -28.79 5.93 5.93
C ARG A 275 -27.51 6.59 5.41
N ARG A 276 -26.56 6.81 6.31
CA ARG A 276 -25.26 7.37 5.97
C ARG A 276 -24.17 6.36 6.24
N ILE A 277 -23.40 6.06 5.19
CA ILE A 277 -22.18 5.28 5.32
C ILE A 277 -21.12 6.22 5.88
N ILE A 278 -20.56 5.82 7.02
CA ILE A 278 -19.54 6.57 7.75
C ILE A 278 -18.16 6.02 7.44
N ALA A 279 -18.05 4.69 7.36
CA ALA A 279 -16.76 4.03 7.23
C ALA A 279 -16.88 2.72 6.45
N ILE A 280 -15.77 2.32 5.84
CA ILE A 280 -15.59 1.01 5.22
C ILE A 280 -14.28 0.40 5.72
N ALA A 281 -14.27 -0.92 5.95
CA ALA A 281 -13.10 -1.68 6.36
C ALA A 281 -12.96 -2.95 5.52
N PRO A 282 -11.84 -3.15 4.80
CA PRO A 282 -11.55 -4.40 4.12
C PRO A 282 -11.23 -5.50 5.13
N VAL A 283 -11.73 -6.70 4.83
CA VAL A 283 -11.60 -7.90 5.67
C VAL A 283 -10.81 -8.97 4.91
N VAL A 284 -9.84 -9.57 5.60
CA VAL A 284 -8.99 -10.65 5.09
C VAL A 284 -8.99 -11.85 6.03
N HIS A 285 -8.52 -12.98 5.54
CA HIS A 285 -8.14 -14.08 6.42
C HIS A 285 -6.77 -13.79 7.05
N ALA A 286 -6.71 -13.94 8.37
CA ALA A 286 -5.51 -13.72 9.16
C ALA A 286 -5.37 -14.79 10.25
N GLU A 287 -4.13 -15.01 10.68
CA GLU A 287 -3.79 -15.70 11.92
C GLU A 287 -3.66 -14.63 13.01
N THR A 288 -4.29 -14.86 14.15
CA THR A 288 -4.22 -13.94 15.28
C THR A 288 -3.33 -14.48 16.38
N ASP A 289 -2.66 -13.58 17.10
CA ASP A 289 -1.95 -13.98 18.29
C ASP A 289 -2.92 -14.43 19.40
N SER A 290 -2.52 -15.44 20.16
CA SER A 290 -3.36 -16.02 21.23
C SER A 290 -3.43 -15.12 22.46
N SER A 291 -2.42 -14.27 22.68
CA SER A 291 -2.41 -13.31 23.79
C SER A 291 -3.41 -12.18 23.59
N ASP A 292 -3.31 -11.54 22.42
CA ASP A 292 -3.89 -10.20 22.22
C ASP A 292 -4.92 -10.11 21.10
N GLY A 293 -5.09 -11.18 20.31
CA GLY A 293 -5.98 -11.20 19.16
C GLY A 293 -5.56 -10.29 18.01
N SER A 294 -4.36 -9.68 18.10
CA SER A 294 -3.75 -8.89 17.04
C SER A 294 -3.44 -9.75 15.81
N ILE A 295 -3.38 -9.12 14.64
CA ILE A 295 -3.03 -9.84 13.41
C ILE A 295 -1.55 -10.25 13.50
N LYS A 296 -1.29 -11.55 13.61
CA LYS A 296 0.05 -12.13 13.56
C LYS A 296 0.52 -12.19 12.10
N GLN A 297 -0.30 -12.77 11.23
CA GLN A 297 -0.01 -12.94 9.81
C GLN A 297 -1.27 -12.78 8.97
N VAL A 298 -1.16 -12.13 7.81
CA VAL A 298 -2.23 -12.06 6.81
C VAL A 298 -1.98 -13.13 5.75
N PHE A 299 -3.06 -13.76 5.27
CA PHE A 299 -3.00 -14.74 4.20
C PHE A 299 -3.31 -14.13 2.84
N PHE A 300 -2.66 -14.68 1.82
CA PHE A 300 -2.82 -14.33 0.42
C PHE A 300 -3.69 -15.36 -0.25
N TYR A 301 -4.46 -14.96 -1.25
CA TYR A 301 -5.11 -15.87 -2.18
C TYR A 301 -4.42 -15.79 -3.53
N VAL A 302 -4.00 -16.96 -4.02
CA VAL A 302 -3.36 -17.12 -5.33
C VAL A 302 -4.09 -18.25 -6.04
N ASN A 303 -4.79 -17.93 -7.13
CA ASN A 303 -5.54 -18.91 -7.93
C ASN A 303 -6.57 -19.71 -7.10
N GLY A 304 -7.19 -19.08 -6.11
CA GLY A 304 -8.19 -19.68 -5.21
C GLY A 304 -7.59 -20.45 -4.03
N GLU A 305 -6.27 -20.65 -3.99
CA GLU A 305 -5.59 -21.30 -2.88
C GLU A 305 -5.03 -20.27 -1.90
N ARG A 306 -5.11 -20.60 -0.61
CA ARG A 306 -4.63 -19.74 0.46
C ARG A 306 -3.15 -19.99 0.70
N SER A 307 -2.37 -18.92 0.75
CA SER A 307 -0.92 -18.97 0.96
C SER A 307 -0.47 -18.02 2.07
N ALA A 308 0.60 -18.39 2.74
CA ALA A 308 1.29 -17.61 3.76
C ALA A 308 2.65 -17.16 3.22
N ILE A 309 3.15 -16.02 3.69
CA ILE A 309 4.51 -15.59 3.38
C ILE A 309 5.51 -16.25 4.34
N ASP A 310 6.52 -16.91 3.79
CA ASP A 310 7.61 -17.49 4.56
C ASP A 310 8.68 -16.43 4.89
N ALA A 311 9.64 -16.76 5.77
CA ALA A 311 10.73 -15.86 6.16
C ALA A 311 11.62 -15.41 4.98
N THR A 312 11.62 -16.18 3.88
CA THR A 312 12.33 -15.88 2.63
C THR A 312 11.51 -15.03 1.65
N GLY A 313 10.25 -14.76 1.95
CA GLY A 313 9.34 -13.97 1.09
C GLY A 313 8.61 -14.76 0.02
N ILE A 314 8.74 -16.08 0.02
CA ILE A 314 8.02 -16.98 -0.88
C ILE A 314 6.64 -17.26 -0.30
N LEU A 315 5.63 -17.34 -1.16
CA LEU A 315 4.28 -17.74 -0.78
C LEU A 315 4.16 -19.27 -0.77
N SER A 316 3.87 -19.84 0.39
CA SER A 316 3.67 -21.28 0.58
C SER A 316 2.20 -21.57 0.90
N SER A 317 1.65 -22.68 0.39
CA SER A 317 0.26 -23.06 0.64
C SER A 317 0.00 -23.26 2.13
N TYR A 318 -1.08 -22.69 2.66
CA TYR A 318 -1.42 -22.78 4.07
C TYR A 318 -2.81 -23.38 4.29
N ASN A 319 -2.87 -24.49 5.05
CA ASN A 319 -4.09 -25.26 5.33
C ASN A 319 -4.59 -25.16 6.79
N GLY A 320 -3.99 -24.31 7.62
CA GLY A 320 -4.40 -24.13 9.02
C GLY A 320 -5.71 -23.36 9.22
N ASN A 321 -6.05 -23.15 10.50
CA ASN A 321 -7.21 -22.35 10.89
C ASN A 321 -6.96 -20.86 10.64
N VAL A 322 -7.99 -20.15 10.21
CA VAL A 322 -7.93 -18.71 9.96
C VAL A 322 -9.14 -18.00 10.53
N VAL A 323 -8.95 -16.73 10.83
CA VAL A 323 -9.99 -15.84 11.33
C VAL A 323 -10.11 -14.67 10.36
N GLU A 324 -11.34 -14.23 10.11
CA GLU A 324 -11.58 -13.02 9.34
C GLU A 324 -11.32 -11.79 10.21
N ARG A 325 -10.43 -10.90 9.75
CA ARG A 325 -10.05 -9.68 10.47
C ARG A 325 -10.08 -8.46 9.57
N GLU A 326 -10.50 -7.35 10.15
CA GLU A 326 -10.43 -6.03 9.54
C GLU A 326 -8.98 -5.57 9.48
N LEU A 327 -8.52 -5.11 8.32
CA LEU A 327 -7.17 -4.58 8.16
C LEU A 327 -7.05 -3.18 8.77
N PHE A 328 -7.98 -2.31 8.40
CA PHE A 328 -8.07 -0.90 8.77
C PHE A 328 -9.46 -0.35 8.46
N TRP A 329 -9.75 0.83 9.00
CA TRP A 329 -10.94 1.61 8.68
C TRP A 329 -10.58 2.79 7.77
N LEU A 330 -11.47 3.09 6.83
CA LEU A 330 -11.41 4.28 5.98
C LEU A 330 -12.61 5.16 6.27
N TYR A 331 -12.40 6.47 6.25
CA TYR A 331 -13.50 7.43 6.34
C TYR A 331 -14.20 7.55 4.99
N PHE A 332 -15.47 7.16 4.92
CA PHE A 332 -16.19 7.00 3.65
C PHE A 332 -16.30 8.29 2.83
N PRO A 333 -16.47 9.50 3.42
CA PRO A 333 -16.47 10.74 2.66
C PRO A 333 -15.17 11.03 1.88
N GLU A 334 -14.02 10.50 2.28
CA GLU A 334 -12.77 10.60 1.49
C GLU A 334 -12.74 9.64 0.29
N LEU A 335 -13.56 8.59 0.31
CA LEU A 335 -13.63 7.53 -0.69
C LEU A 335 -14.68 7.78 -1.79
N ARG A 336 -15.42 8.89 -1.69
CA ARG A 336 -16.59 9.19 -2.54
C ARG A 336 -16.31 9.64 -3.96
#